data_AF-A0AA35T532-F1
#
_entry.id   AF-A0AA35T532-F1
#
_cell.length_a   1.000
_cell.length_b   1.000
_cell.length_c   1.000
_cell.angle_alpha   90.00
_cell.angle_beta   90.00
_cell.angle_gamma   90.00
#
_symmetry.space_group_name_H-M   'P 1'
#
loop_
_entity.id
_entity.type
_entity.pdbx_description
1 polymer ?
#
loop_
_entity_poly.entity_id
_entity_poly.type
_entity_poly.pdbx_seq_one_letter_code
_entity_poly.pdbx_strand_id
1 'polypeptide(L)'
;MDDGLIAGMGIVGIKFRENFIFVPEVLACARAMKAGMAHIEPISRAAGVEPIGTVIMGTVKGDLHDYRKNLCIMMLGGRGFEVVDLGVDTSEDEFIAALEEHKAPIMGMSALLTTTMPNMGKTIEALIDADLRDDVW
;
A
#
# COMPACT_ATOMS: atom_id res chain seq x y z
N MET A 1 -8.61 10.93 -14.47
CA MET A 1 -7.73 10.26 -13.49
C MET A 1 -6.87 9.23 -14.21
N ASP A 2 -7.53 8.31 -14.92
CA ASP A 2 -6.92 7.13 -15.54
C ASP A 2 -5.94 7.46 -16.67
N ASP A 3 -6.35 8.27 -17.65
CA ASP A 3 -5.50 8.67 -18.80
C ASP A 3 -4.48 9.79 -18.47
N GLY A 4 -4.47 10.26 -17.22
CA GLY A 4 -3.63 11.38 -16.77
C GLY A 4 -2.60 10.92 -15.75
N LEU A 5 -2.92 11.11 -14.46
CA LEU A 5 -1.99 10.84 -13.36
C LEU A 5 -1.61 9.35 -13.28
N ILE A 6 -2.57 8.43 -13.43
CA ILE A 6 -2.31 6.99 -13.35
C ILE A 6 -1.48 6.52 -14.55
N ALA A 7 -1.82 6.93 -15.77
CA ALA A 7 -1.01 6.67 -16.96
C ALA A 7 0.43 7.20 -16.81
N GLY A 8 0.58 8.41 -16.27
CA GLY A 8 1.89 9.00 -15.97
C GLY A 8 2.72 8.15 -15.01
N MET A 9 2.12 7.65 -13.92
CA MET A 9 2.80 6.75 -12.99
C MET A 9 3.13 5.39 -13.61
N GLY A 10 2.34 4.92 -14.58
CA GLY A 10 2.68 3.74 -15.38
C GLY A 10 4.03 3.91 -16.11
N ILE A 11 4.26 5.08 -16.71
CA ILE A 11 5.53 5.40 -17.39
C ILE A 11 6.68 5.49 -16.38
N VAL A 12 6.44 6.10 -15.19
CA VAL A 12 7.44 6.15 -14.10
C VAL A 12 7.86 4.74 -13.69
N GLY A 13 6.91 3.81 -13.54
CA GLY A 13 7.18 2.41 -13.22
C GLY A 13 8.02 1.69 -14.29
N ILE A 14 7.78 1.96 -15.57
CA ILE A 14 8.60 1.44 -16.68
C ILE A 14 10.02 2.00 -16.60
N LYS A 15 10.16 3.33 -16.51
CA LYS A 15 11.46 4.00 -16.43
C LYS A 15 12.30 3.57 -15.23
N PHE A 16 11.66 3.33 -14.08
CA PHE A 16 12.34 2.81 -12.89
C PHE A 16 12.86 1.39 -13.12
N ARG A 17 12.03 0.52 -13.71
CA ARG A 17 12.41 -0.86 -14.05
C ARG A 17 13.57 -0.93 -15.04
N GLU A 18 13.60 -0.02 -16.01
CA GLU A 18 14.64 0.07 -17.04
C GLU A 18 15.91 0.80 -16.55
N ASN A 19 15.99 1.16 -15.26
CA ASN A 19 17.08 1.93 -14.65
C ASN A 19 17.30 3.31 -15.31
N PHE A 20 16.26 3.89 -15.91
CA PHE A 20 16.33 5.23 -16.50
C PHE A 20 16.13 6.34 -15.44
N ILE A 21 15.42 6.03 -14.36
CA ILE A 21 15.25 6.89 -13.18
C ILE A 21 15.47 6.08 -11.90
N PHE A 22 15.76 6.76 -10.80
CA PHE A 22 16.02 6.13 -9.50
C PHE A 22 14.95 6.52 -8.48
N VAL A 23 15.11 6.04 -7.24
CA VAL A 23 14.17 6.27 -6.14
C VAL A 23 13.86 7.75 -5.92
N PRO A 24 14.82 8.70 -5.95
CA PRO A 24 14.52 10.12 -5.78
C PRO A 24 13.50 10.66 -6.80
N GLU A 25 13.64 10.28 -8.06
CA GLU A 25 12.72 10.70 -9.13
C GLU A 25 11.34 10.05 -8.97
N VAL A 26 11.29 8.76 -8.61
CA VAL A 26 10.01 8.06 -8.33
C VAL A 26 9.27 8.77 -7.19
N LEU A 27 9.98 9.12 -6.12
CA LEU A 27 9.40 9.85 -4.99
C LEU A 27 8.91 11.24 -5.41
N ALA A 28 9.63 11.95 -6.28
CA ALA A 28 9.20 13.24 -6.81
C ALA A 28 7.90 13.11 -7.63
N CYS A 29 7.84 12.13 -8.53
CA CYS A 29 6.64 11.84 -9.34
C CYS A 29 5.43 11.46 -8.47
N ALA A 30 5.63 10.59 -7.48
CA ALA A 30 4.56 10.19 -6.57
C ALA A 30 4.03 11.36 -5.72
N ARG A 31 4.90 12.28 -5.28
CA ARG A 31 4.46 13.52 -4.61
C ARG A 31 3.64 14.42 -5.52
N ALA A 32 4.07 14.59 -6.77
CA ALA A 32 3.33 15.36 -7.77
C ALA A 32 1.94 14.74 -8.04
N MET A 33 1.88 13.41 -8.15
CA MET A 33 0.61 12.71 -8.26
C MET A 33 -0.27 12.91 -7.03
N LYS A 34 0.26 12.75 -5.81
CA LYS A 34 -0.50 12.97 -4.58
C LYS A 34 -1.09 14.40 -4.51
N ALA A 35 -0.30 15.40 -4.90
CA ALA A 35 -0.77 16.78 -4.98
C ALA A 35 -1.91 16.95 -6.00
N GLY A 36 -1.82 16.31 -7.17
CA GLY A 36 -2.91 16.30 -8.14
C GLY A 36 -4.15 15.56 -7.64
N MET A 37 -3.96 14.42 -6.95
CA MET A 37 -5.04 13.59 -6.43
C MET A 37 -5.84 14.31 -5.35
N ALA A 38 -5.21 15.14 -4.52
CA ALA A 38 -5.89 15.97 -3.52
C ALA A 38 -6.99 16.88 -4.11
N HIS A 39 -6.90 17.21 -5.41
CA HIS A 39 -7.94 17.95 -6.13
C HIS A 39 -8.93 17.04 -6.86
N ILE A 40 -8.48 15.88 -7.34
CA ILE A 40 -9.28 14.97 -8.17
C ILE A 40 -10.17 14.05 -7.31
N GLU A 41 -9.70 13.60 -6.15
CA GLU A 41 -10.42 12.70 -5.23
C GLU A 41 -11.81 13.24 -4.84
N PRO A 42 -11.96 14.50 -4.39
CA PRO A 42 -13.27 15.03 -4.00
C PRO A 42 -14.26 15.06 -5.16
N ILE A 43 -13.77 15.39 -6.37
CA ILE A 43 -14.57 15.45 -7.59
C ILE A 43 -14.97 14.04 -8.02
N SER A 44 -14.03 13.09 -7.93
CA SER A 44 -14.23 11.69 -8.31
C SER A 44 -15.23 11.01 -7.39
N ARG A 45 -15.13 11.21 -6.06
CA ARG A 45 -16.15 10.74 -5.10
C ARG A 45 -17.52 11.36 -5.38
N ALA A 46 -17.59 12.67 -5.65
CA ALA A 46 -18.86 13.32 -5.99
C ALA A 46 -19.47 12.77 -7.30
N ALA A 47 -18.63 12.29 -8.22
CA ALA A 47 -19.05 11.63 -9.45
C ALA A 47 -19.30 10.11 -9.29
N GLY A 48 -19.14 9.55 -8.09
CA GLY A 48 -19.33 8.12 -7.82
C GLY A 48 -18.23 7.22 -8.39
N VAL A 49 -17.04 7.76 -8.63
CA VAL A 49 -15.86 6.98 -9.06
C VAL A 49 -15.19 6.39 -7.82
N GLU A 50 -15.18 5.07 -7.76
CA GLU A 50 -14.57 4.31 -6.67
C GLU A 50 -13.07 4.04 -6.90
N PRO A 51 -12.28 3.88 -5.83
CA PRO A 51 -10.91 3.38 -5.92
C PRO A 51 -10.83 2.02 -6.62
N ILE A 52 -9.66 1.67 -7.16
CA ILE A 52 -9.43 0.34 -7.77
C ILE A 52 -9.58 -0.78 -6.73
N GLY A 53 -9.26 -0.47 -5.48
CA GLY A 53 -9.40 -1.34 -4.32
C GLY A 53 -8.69 -0.75 -3.11
N THR A 54 -8.96 -1.34 -1.95
CA THR A 54 -8.33 -0.96 -0.68
C THR A 54 -7.18 -1.93 -0.36
N VAL A 55 -6.05 -1.40 0.11
CA VAL A 55 -4.89 -2.18 0.52
C VAL A 55 -4.55 -1.86 1.98
N ILE A 56 -4.41 -2.88 2.82
CA ILE A 56 -3.84 -2.71 4.17
C ILE A 56 -2.32 -2.84 4.07
N MET A 57 -1.57 -1.90 4.62
CA MET A 57 -0.11 -1.93 4.67
C MET A 57 0.38 -1.73 6.10
N GLY A 58 1.29 -2.59 6.57
CA GLY A 58 1.90 -2.42 7.89
C GLY A 58 3.32 -3.00 7.95
N THR A 59 4.14 -2.49 8.87
CA THR A 59 5.41 -3.14 9.22
C THR A 59 5.18 -4.05 10.42
N VAL A 60 5.59 -5.31 10.29
CA VAL A 60 5.28 -6.37 11.26
C VAL A 60 5.84 -6.09 12.66
N LYS A 61 5.26 -6.75 13.66
CA LYS A 61 5.66 -6.65 15.06
C LYS A 61 7.17 -6.72 15.25
N GLY A 62 7.68 -5.87 16.14
CA GLY A 62 9.10 -5.76 16.48
C GLY A 62 9.97 -5.06 15.43
N ASP A 63 9.39 -4.61 14.31
CA ASP A 63 10.11 -3.89 13.26
C ASP A 63 9.61 -2.44 13.16
N LEU A 64 10.55 -1.49 13.21
CA LEU A 64 10.27 -0.04 13.19
C LEU A 64 10.60 0.61 11.85
N HIS A 65 11.01 -0.16 10.85
CA HIS A 65 11.43 0.38 9.56
C HIS A 65 10.24 0.59 8.63
N ASP A 66 10.11 1.80 8.10
CA ASP A 66 8.96 2.22 7.30
C ASP A 66 9.34 2.71 5.89
N TYR A 67 10.61 3.04 5.63
CA TYR A 67 11.01 3.69 4.38
C TYR A 67 10.57 2.93 3.12
N ARG A 68 10.76 1.60 3.11
CA ARG A 68 10.34 0.75 1.99
C ARG A 68 8.82 0.57 1.92
N LYS A 69 8.17 0.43 3.07
CA LYS A 69 6.71 0.39 3.18
C LYS A 69 6.08 1.67 2.60
N ASN A 70 6.58 2.84 3.00
CA ASN A 70 6.10 4.15 2.56
C ASN A 70 6.32 4.36 1.06
N LEU A 71 7.44 3.89 0.50
CA LEU A 71 7.65 3.86 -0.94
C LEU A 71 6.57 3.01 -1.64
N CYS A 72 6.28 1.82 -1.12
CA CYS A 72 5.23 0.95 -1.66
C CYS A 72 3.84 1.61 -1.59
N ILE A 73 3.48 2.19 -0.44
CA ILE A 73 2.22 2.95 -0.25
C ILE A 73 2.10 4.06 -1.29
N MET A 74 3.18 4.83 -1.52
CA MET A 74 3.21 5.89 -2.52
C MET A 74 3.02 5.35 -3.95
N MET A 75 3.57 4.18 -4.27
CA MET A 75 3.40 3.54 -5.58
C MET A 75 1.98 3.01 -5.78
N LEU A 76 1.37 2.42 -4.74
CA LEU A 76 0.00 1.92 -4.75
C LEU A 76 -1.02 3.06 -4.91
N GLY A 77 -0.91 4.11 -4.10
CA GLY A 77 -1.72 5.32 -4.26
C GLY A 77 -1.49 5.97 -5.63
N GLY A 78 -0.25 5.92 -6.12
CA GLY A 78 0.12 6.31 -7.49
C GLY A 78 -0.59 5.53 -8.60
N ARG A 79 -1.22 4.41 -8.28
CA ARG A 79 -1.96 3.58 -9.23
C ARG A 79 -3.48 3.62 -9.00
N GLY A 80 -3.97 4.39 -8.04
CA GLY A 80 -5.40 4.53 -7.76
C GLY A 80 -5.95 3.56 -6.70
N PHE A 81 -5.08 2.92 -5.91
CA PHE A 81 -5.50 2.20 -4.71
C PHE A 81 -5.70 3.15 -3.54
N GLU A 82 -6.71 2.86 -2.71
CA GLU A 82 -6.80 3.43 -1.37
C GLU A 82 -5.93 2.59 -0.44
N VAL A 83 -5.03 3.21 0.32
CA VAL A 83 -4.08 2.49 1.16
C VAL A 83 -4.28 2.89 2.62
N VAL A 84 -4.60 1.91 3.45
CA VAL A 84 -4.68 2.06 4.91
C VAL A 84 -3.33 1.66 5.49
N ASP A 85 -2.63 2.64 6.05
CA ASP A 85 -1.32 2.43 6.66
C ASP A 85 -1.45 2.20 8.17
N LEU A 86 -1.15 1.00 8.62
CA LEU A 86 -1.13 0.60 10.04
C LEU A 86 0.14 1.05 10.77
N GLY A 87 1.09 1.65 10.06
CA GLY A 87 2.32 2.15 10.67
C GLY A 87 3.39 1.07 10.80
N VAL A 88 4.00 1.00 11.97
CA VAL A 88 5.10 0.07 12.29
C VAL A 88 4.83 -0.64 13.61
N ASP A 89 5.57 -1.71 13.88
CA ASP A 89 5.34 -2.57 15.05
C ASP A 89 3.89 -3.09 15.16
N THR A 90 3.28 -3.38 14.00
CA THR A 90 1.89 -3.81 13.89
C THR A 90 1.76 -5.29 14.25
N SER A 91 0.89 -5.58 15.22
CA SER A 91 0.53 -6.93 15.66
C SER A 91 -0.42 -7.63 14.68
N GLU A 92 -0.54 -8.95 14.82
CA GLU A 92 -1.42 -9.79 14.01
C GLU A 92 -2.89 -9.36 14.17
N ASP A 93 -3.31 -9.07 15.41
CA ASP A 93 -4.68 -8.62 15.72
C ASP A 93 -5.02 -7.28 15.05
N GLU A 94 -4.06 -6.34 14.97
CA GLU A 94 -4.26 -5.05 14.29
C GLU A 94 -4.44 -5.24 12.78
N PHE A 95 -3.74 -6.19 12.17
CA PHE A 95 -3.93 -6.53 10.76
C PHE A 95 -5.32 -7.12 10.50
N ILE A 96 -5.76 -8.05 11.35
CA ILE A 96 -7.08 -8.68 11.26
C ILE A 96 -8.19 -7.62 11.43
N ALA A 97 -8.10 -6.80 12.47
CA ALA A 97 -9.08 -5.76 12.73
C ALA A 97 -9.20 -4.78 11.55
N ALA A 98 -8.07 -4.39 10.95
CA ALA A 98 -8.06 -3.51 9.80
C ALA A 98 -8.69 -4.15 8.54
N LEU A 99 -8.43 -5.44 8.31
CA LEU A 99 -9.07 -6.16 7.21
C LEU A 99 -10.58 -6.22 7.37
N GLU A 100 -11.07 -6.52 8.57
CA GLU A 100 -12.50 -6.60 8.86
C GLU A 100 -13.18 -5.23 8.76
N GLU A 101 -12.56 -4.19 9.31
CA GLU A 101 -13.07 -2.81 9.28
C GLU A 101 -13.17 -2.27 7.84
N HIS A 102 -12.10 -2.43 7.07
CA HIS A 102 -11.99 -1.82 5.74
C HIS A 102 -12.39 -2.75 4.60
N LYS A 103 -12.66 -4.03 4.88
CA LYS A 103 -13.00 -5.06 3.89
C LYS A 103 -12.02 -5.09 2.71
N ALA A 104 -10.74 -4.92 3.03
CA ALA A 104 -9.70 -4.76 2.05
C ALA A 104 -9.30 -6.12 1.44
N PRO A 105 -9.34 -6.27 0.11
CA PRO A 105 -9.00 -7.55 -0.53
C PRO A 105 -7.50 -7.84 -0.59
N ILE A 106 -6.64 -6.86 -0.26
CA ILE A 106 -5.18 -6.99 -0.39
C ILE A 106 -4.51 -6.54 0.92
N MET A 107 -3.54 -7.31 1.38
CA MET A 107 -2.67 -6.96 2.50
C MET A 107 -1.20 -7.00 2.08
N GLY A 108 -0.43 -5.98 2.48
CA GLY A 108 1.01 -5.97 2.39
C GLY A 108 1.67 -5.86 3.76
N MET A 109 2.69 -6.69 3.98
CA MET A 109 3.54 -6.65 5.16
C MET A 109 4.95 -6.20 4.79
N SER A 110 5.57 -5.40 5.65
CA SER A 110 6.96 -4.97 5.55
C SER A 110 7.78 -5.50 6.73
N ALA A 111 9.02 -5.92 6.46
CA ALA A 111 10.03 -6.23 7.45
C ALA A 111 11.41 -5.93 6.86
N LEU A 112 12.30 -5.34 7.66
CA LEU A 112 13.69 -5.10 7.29
C LEU A 112 14.63 -6.14 7.90
N LEU A 113 14.40 -6.52 9.16
CA LEU A 113 15.32 -7.35 9.91
C LEU A 113 14.98 -8.84 9.72
N THR A 114 16.00 -9.68 9.56
CA THR A 114 15.82 -11.14 9.48
C THR A 114 15.21 -11.71 10.77
N THR A 115 15.39 -11.02 11.90
CA THR A 115 14.81 -11.38 13.19
C THR A 115 13.31 -11.06 13.30
N THR A 116 12.79 -10.13 12.48
CA THR A 116 11.38 -9.73 12.50
C THR A 116 10.60 -10.36 11.35
N MET A 117 11.26 -10.79 10.27
CA MET A 117 10.65 -11.54 9.16
C MET A 117 9.76 -12.72 9.59
N PRO A 118 10.10 -13.55 10.59
CA PRO A 118 9.22 -14.63 11.04
C PRO A 118 7.84 -14.16 11.52
N ASN A 119 7.70 -12.89 11.95
CA ASN A 119 6.39 -12.36 12.35
C ASN A 119 5.42 -12.21 11.17
N MET A 120 5.90 -12.13 9.92
CA MET A 120 5.02 -12.25 8.75
C MET A 120 4.32 -13.61 8.72
N GLY A 121 5.04 -14.69 9.06
CA GLY A 121 4.48 -16.03 9.16
C GLY A 121 3.41 -16.12 10.24
N LYS A 122 3.66 -15.52 11.41
CA LYS A 122 2.69 -15.46 12.51
C LYS A 122 1.42 -14.71 12.13
N THR A 123 1.54 -13.58 11.42
CA THR A 123 0.37 -12.87 10.90
C THR A 123 -0.43 -13.74 9.94
N ILE A 124 0.24 -14.49 9.06
CA ILE A 124 -0.44 -15.43 8.15
C ILE A 124 -1.13 -16.56 8.92
N GLU A 125 -0.48 -17.14 9.93
CA GLU A 125 -1.08 -18.17 10.80
C GLU A 125 -2.33 -17.62 11.52
N ALA A 126 -2.26 -16.41 12.08
CA ALA A 126 -3.41 -15.77 12.71
C ALA A 126 -4.57 -15.53 11.73
N LEU A 127 -4.29 -15.16 10.48
CA LEU A 127 -5.32 -15.03 9.43
C LEU A 127 -5.97 -16.37 9.08
N ILE A 128 -5.21 -17.47 9.12
CA ILE A 128 -5.74 -18.83 8.91
C ILE A 128 -6.64 -19.21 10.09
N ASP A 129 -6.19 -18.99 11.32
CA ASP A 129 -6.96 -19.28 12.53
C ASP A 129 -8.26 -18.46 12.61
N ALA A 130 -8.26 -17.26 12.03
CA ALA A 130 -9.43 -16.38 11.89
C ALA A 130 -10.31 -16.68 10.66
N ASP A 131 -9.97 -17.68 9.83
CA ASP A 131 -10.68 -18.02 8.58
C ASP A 131 -10.77 -16.87 7.56
N LEU A 132 -9.78 -15.96 7.59
CA LEU A 132 -9.70 -14.79 6.71
C LEU A 132 -8.68 -14.95 5.58
N ARG A 133 -7.78 -15.95 5.67
CA ARG A 133 -6.67 -16.10 4.73
C ARG A 133 -7.12 -16.24 3.28
N ASP A 134 -8.20 -16.94 3.00
CA ASP A 134 -8.65 -17.19 1.63
C ASP A 134 -9.33 -15.98 0.97
N ASP A 135 -9.76 -15.00 1.78
CA ASP A 135 -10.42 -13.77 1.33
C ASP A 135 -9.44 -12.62 1.05
N VAL A 136 -8.15 -12.80 1.36
CA VAL A 136 -7.13 -11.75 1.30
C VAL A 136 -5.95 -12.18 0.43
N TRP A 137 -5.56 -11.31 -0.50
CA TRP A 137 -4.40 -11.45 -1.36
C TRP A 137 -3.12 -10.91 -0.74
#